data_AF-A0A0C9UBE1-F1
#
_entry.id   AF-A0A0C9UBE1-F1
#
_cell.length_a   1.000
_cell.length_b   1.000
_cell.length_c   1.000
_cell.angle_alpha   90.00
_cell.angle_beta   90.00
_cell.angle_gamma   90.00
#
_symmetry.space_group_name_H-M   'P 1'
#
loop_
_entity.id
_entity.type
_entity.pdbx_description
1 polymer ?
#
loop_
_entity_poly.entity_id
_entity_poly.type
_entity_poly.pdbx_seq_one_letter_code
_entity_poly.pdbx_strand_id
1 'polypeptide(L)'
;MGMQRPRKLFDIPLEILELIILDIDIPQDLPLLGNITECQWLLPALDQHSEDVNQLCRFTPNVSSLELDIERPTDKFLDMLRWCNWSQLASVRVSNESVIDSPGLVVLESFFKRHSRITTLALWMVTADGSPSQPWTAEILPNLRKLAINSSHDIRDVIALPLARQLTHVWGVFSDATISHLQEMKSLTHCVAHIDMELCDFLKNVPSDIHKLIMEFTNWEDYFQWIAGLRLLHKCTRLTHLGGINYISPSTVTPLIIHELRQVPQLIQVAALMDDSLIYGSGINLFFTEGANGMTFYPTMDFRLIIHLSL
;
A
#
# COMPACT_ATOMS: atom_id res chain seq x y z
N MET A 1 33.93 17.28 28.00
CA MET A 1 32.51 17.65 27.86
C MET A 1 31.83 16.57 27.04
N GLY A 2 31.09 15.67 27.68
CA GLY A 2 30.39 14.58 26.97
C GLY A 2 29.07 15.09 26.42
N MET A 3 28.90 15.06 25.09
CA MET A 3 27.59 15.30 24.47
C MET A 3 26.64 14.19 24.92
N GLN A 4 25.60 14.56 25.68
CA GLN A 4 24.48 13.66 25.96
C GLN A 4 23.75 13.37 24.65
N ARG A 5 23.59 12.07 24.35
CA ARG A 5 22.68 11.63 23.28
C ARG A 5 21.25 12.07 23.64
N PRO A 6 20.44 12.53 22.67
CA PRO A 6 19.03 12.83 22.93
C PRO A 6 18.33 11.57 23.44
N ARG A 7 17.67 11.68 24.59
CA ARG A 7 16.84 10.61 25.15
C ARG A 7 15.60 10.46 24.28
N LYS A 8 15.30 9.22 23.89
CA LYS A 8 14.06 8.84 23.23
C LYS A 8 12.87 9.15 24.16
N LEU A 9 11.86 9.84 23.64
CA LEU A 9 10.68 10.32 24.39
C LEU A 9 9.60 9.23 24.58
N PHE A 10 9.96 7.95 24.44
CA PHE A 10 9.00 6.86 24.14
C PHE A 10 8.49 6.06 25.35
N ASP A 11 8.68 6.53 26.59
CA ASP A 11 8.20 5.83 27.81
C ASP A 11 7.34 6.73 28.71
N ILE A 12 6.61 7.70 28.15
CA ILE A 12 5.69 8.55 28.93
C ILE A 12 4.31 7.84 29.02
N PRO A 13 3.79 7.57 30.23
CA PRO A 13 2.42 7.07 30.41
C PRO A 13 1.39 7.96 29.73
N LEU A 14 0.36 7.34 29.12
CA LEU A 14 -0.66 8.00 28.29
C LEU A 14 -1.31 9.19 29.02
N GLU A 15 -1.60 9.01 30.31
CA GLU A 15 -2.26 10.01 31.15
C GLU A 15 -1.40 11.27 31.32
N ILE A 16 -0.07 11.12 31.29
CA ILE A 16 0.88 12.23 31.41
C ILE A 16 1.02 12.97 30.09
N LEU A 17 0.98 12.26 28.95
CA LEU A 17 1.05 12.90 27.64
C LEU A 17 -0.24 13.69 27.33
N GLU A 18 -1.40 13.13 27.67
CA GLU A 18 -2.69 13.83 27.58
C GLU A 18 -2.69 15.09 28.45
N LEU A 19 -2.21 15.00 29.70
CA LEU A 19 -2.03 16.17 30.56
C LEU A 19 -1.09 17.20 29.94
N ILE A 20 0.06 16.78 29.36
CA ILE A 20 1.00 17.71 28.71
C ILE A 20 0.37 18.41 27.51
N ILE A 21 -0.40 17.69 26.69
CA ILE A 21 -1.06 18.28 25.51
C ILE A 21 -2.19 19.23 25.93
N LEU A 22 -2.95 18.87 26.96
CA LEU A 22 -4.05 19.69 27.49
C LEU A 22 -3.55 20.91 28.29
N ASP A 23 -2.34 20.89 28.85
CA ASP A 23 -1.71 22.03 29.58
C ASP A 23 -0.92 22.99 28.68
N ILE A 24 -0.81 22.73 27.36
CA ILE A 24 -0.15 23.69 26.44
C ILE A 24 -1.14 24.82 26.13
N ASP A 25 -1.10 25.87 26.95
CA ASP A 25 -1.90 27.09 26.79
C ASP A 25 -1.61 27.86 25.50
N ILE A 26 -0.42 27.64 24.90
CA ILE A 26 0.06 28.38 23.73
C ILE A 26 0.33 27.41 22.56
N PRO A 27 -0.46 27.47 21.47
CA PRO A 27 -0.30 26.63 20.28
C PRO A 27 1.09 26.64 19.62
N GLN A 28 1.94 27.61 19.98
CA GLN A 28 3.28 27.83 19.42
C GLN A 28 4.36 26.95 20.05
N ASP A 29 4.07 26.28 21.18
CA ASP A 29 5.03 25.39 21.86
C ASP A 29 4.92 23.92 21.40
N LEU A 30 3.84 23.58 20.68
CA LEU A 30 3.60 22.26 20.07
C LEU A 30 4.58 21.84 18.94
N PRO A 31 5.22 22.71 18.15
CA PRO A 31 6.23 22.30 17.16
C PRO A 31 7.41 21.55 17.78
N LEU A 32 7.66 21.70 19.09
CA LEU A 32 8.67 20.92 19.83
C LEU A 32 8.30 19.43 19.95
N LEU A 33 7.03 19.08 19.77
CA LEU A 33 6.52 17.71 19.68
C LEU A 33 6.52 17.17 18.23
N GLY A 34 6.99 17.94 17.25
CA GLY A 34 6.98 17.60 15.80
C GLY A 34 7.77 16.35 15.38
N ASN A 35 8.29 15.57 16.33
CA ASN A 35 8.96 14.30 16.12
C ASN A 35 8.09 13.07 16.44
N ILE A 36 6.79 13.24 16.68
CA ILE A 36 5.87 12.10 16.88
C ILE A 36 5.60 11.46 15.51
N THR A 37 6.40 10.48 15.14
CA THR A 37 6.29 9.75 13.87
C THR A 37 5.25 8.62 13.89
N GLU A 38 4.55 8.42 14.99
CA GLU A 38 3.47 7.43 15.13
C GLU A 38 2.45 7.95 16.14
N CYS A 39 1.22 8.29 15.71
CA CYS A 39 0.14 8.73 16.60
C CYS A 39 -0.93 7.65 16.82
N GLN A 40 -0.54 6.48 17.34
CA GLN A 40 -1.45 5.36 17.60
C GLN A 40 -2.62 5.71 18.55
N TRP A 41 -2.54 6.82 19.27
CA TRP A 41 -3.44 7.21 20.37
C TRP A 41 -4.51 8.25 20.00
N LEU A 42 -4.52 8.75 18.77
CA LEU A 42 -5.40 9.85 18.39
C LEU A 42 -6.88 9.44 18.29
N LEU A 43 -7.19 8.20 17.93
CA LEU A 43 -8.57 7.74 17.78
C LEU A 43 -9.33 7.66 19.13
N PRO A 44 -8.78 7.06 20.19
CA PRO A 44 -9.42 7.09 21.52
C PRO A 44 -9.69 8.51 22.04
N ALA A 45 -8.78 9.46 21.79
CA ALA A 45 -8.95 10.86 22.19
C ALA A 45 -10.07 11.56 21.39
N LEU A 46 -10.18 11.29 20.08
CA LEU A 46 -11.28 11.78 19.23
C LEU A 46 -12.65 11.19 19.64
N ASP A 47 -12.65 9.95 20.16
CA ASP A 47 -13.86 9.30 20.66
C ASP A 47 -14.43 9.97 21.92
N GLN A 48 -13.65 10.78 22.63
CA GLN A 48 -14.14 11.57 23.77
C GLN A 48 -14.50 13.01 23.39
N HIS A 49 -13.87 13.58 22.35
CA HIS A 49 -14.04 15.00 22.01
C HIS A 49 -14.27 15.26 20.51
N SER A 50 -15.53 15.33 20.07
CA SER A 50 -15.88 15.57 18.67
C SER A 50 -15.55 16.99 18.17
N GLU A 51 -15.41 17.98 19.07
CA GLU A 51 -15.01 19.34 18.71
C GLU A 51 -13.52 19.44 18.28
N ASP A 52 -12.73 18.37 18.49
CA ASP A 52 -11.27 18.39 18.35
C ASP A 52 -10.73 17.89 17.00
N VAL A 53 -11.59 17.42 16.09
CA VAL A 53 -11.15 16.99 14.73
C VAL A 53 -10.45 18.13 13.98
N ASN A 54 -10.95 19.36 14.09
CA ASN A 54 -10.31 20.53 13.49
C ASN A 54 -8.97 20.87 14.15
N GLN A 55 -8.82 20.52 15.43
CA GLN A 55 -7.56 20.70 16.14
C GLN A 55 -6.51 19.70 15.68
N LEU A 56 -6.91 18.47 15.36
CA LEU A 56 -5.99 17.44 14.87
C LEU A 56 -5.16 17.91 13.66
N CYS A 57 -5.79 18.52 12.65
CA CYS A 57 -5.04 19.04 11.50
C CYS A 57 -4.13 20.22 11.84
N ARG A 58 -4.49 21.01 12.84
CA ARG A 58 -3.64 22.11 13.32
C ARG A 58 -2.41 21.58 14.05
N PHE A 59 -2.56 20.49 14.79
CA PHE A 59 -1.45 19.87 15.53
C PHE A 59 -0.59 18.96 14.65
N THR A 60 -1.13 18.48 13.53
CA THR A 60 -0.43 17.57 12.61
C THR A 60 -0.36 18.11 11.18
N PRO A 61 0.11 19.34 10.93
CA PRO A 61 0.08 19.92 9.57
C PRO A 61 1.00 19.18 8.57
N ASN A 62 1.98 18.43 9.08
CA ASN A 62 3.05 17.79 8.29
C ASN A 62 2.88 16.27 8.13
N VAL A 63 1.67 15.73 8.33
CA VAL A 63 1.40 14.31 8.04
C VAL A 63 1.69 14.02 6.58
N SER A 64 2.61 13.10 6.34
CA SER A 64 2.94 12.61 4.99
C SER A 64 2.46 11.18 4.74
N SER A 65 2.26 10.40 5.79
CA SER A 65 1.69 9.06 5.71
C SER A 65 0.58 8.87 6.73
N LEU A 66 -0.51 8.23 6.31
CA LEU A 66 -1.67 7.94 7.11
C LEU A 66 -2.02 6.46 7.00
N GLU A 67 -1.97 5.73 8.10
CA GLU A 67 -2.54 4.38 8.19
C GLU A 67 -3.84 4.40 8.98
N LEU A 68 -4.90 3.86 8.39
CA LEU A 68 -6.23 3.74 8.97
C LEU A 68 -6.54 2.26 9.10
N ASP A 69 -6.73 1.77 10.33
CA ASP A 69 -7.26 0.44 10.59
C ASP A 69 -8.68 0.56 11.13
N ILE A 70 -9.65 0.07 10.36
CA ILE A 70 -11.07 0.33 10.54
C ILE A 70 -11.77 -1.01 10.76
N GLU A 71 -12.13 -1.32 12.00
CA GLU A 71 -13.03 -2.45 12.24
C GLU A 71 -14.45 -2.07 11.83
N ARG A 72 -14.94 -0.87 12.18
CA ARG A 72 -16.20 -0.28 11.73
C ARG A 72 -16.09 1.25 11.62
N PRO A 73 -16.46 1.87 10.49
CA PRO A 73 -16.40 3.33 10.38
C PRO A 73 -17.45 3.98 11.28
N THR A 74 -17.01 4.82 12.22
CA THR A 74 -17.88 5.65 13.06
C THR A 74 -18.17 7.00 12.40
N ASP A 75 -19.24 7.69 12.80
CA ASP A 75 -19.51 9.05 12.31
C ASP A 75 -18.33 10.01 12.57
N LYS A 76 -17.64 9.84 13.70
CA LYS A 76 -16.44 10.61 14.05
C LYS A 76 -15.29 10.35 13.10
N PHE A 77 -15.07 9.09 12.72
CA PHE A 77 -14.09 8.72 11.72
C PHE A 77 -14.41 9.37 10.36
N LEU A 78 -15.67 9.32 9.94
CA LEU A 78 -16.11 9.97 8.71
C LEU A 78 -15.95 11.50 8.79
N ASP A 79 -16.22 12.10 9.94
CA ASP A 79 -15.99 13.53 10.16
C ASP A 79 -14.51 13.89 10.10
N MET A 80 -13.62 13.08 10.68
CA MET A 80 -12.17 13.22 10.49
C MET A 80 -11.82 13.22 9.00
N LEU A 81 -12.29 12.24 8.24
CA LEU A 81 -12.04 12.21 6.80
C LEU A 81 -12.72 13.35 6.03
N ARG A 82 -13.76 14.01 6.54
CA ARG A 82 -14.40 15.18 5.90
C ARG A 82 -13.60 16.45 6.14
N TRP A 83 -13.14 16.66 7.37
CA TRP A 83 -12.57 17.93 7.81
C TRP A 83 -11.06 17.96 7.74
N CYS A 84 -10.39 16.82 7.84
CA CYS A 84 -8.94 16.79 7.81
C CYS A 84 -8.39 17.13 6.42
N ASN A 85 -7.36 17.98 6.44
CA ASN A 85 -6.62 18.42 5.25
C ASN A 85 -5.12 18.49 5.55
N TRP A 86 -4.40 17.46 5.14
CA TRP A 86 -2.97 17.30 5.31
C TRP A 86 -2.25 17.58 3.99
N SER A 87 -1.79 18.81 3.81
CA SER A 87 -1.17 19.26 2.54
C SER A 87 0.09 18.49 2.13
N GLN A 88 0.70 17.72 3.03
CA GLN A 88 1.88 16.88 2.78
C GLN A 88 1.55 15.40 2.57
N LEU A 89 0.27 15.00 2.69
CA LEU A 89 -0.12 13.60 2.64
C LEU A 89 0.18 12.99 1.27
N ALA A 90 1.11 12.03 1.27
CA ALA A 90 1.61 11.35 0.08
C ALA A 90 1.30 9.84 0.10
N SER A 91 1.14 9.27 1.29
CA SER A 91 0.87 7.85 1.52
C SER A 91 -0.39 7.64 2.33
N VAL A 92 -1.26 6.74 1.86
CA VAL A 92 -2.42 6.31 2.62
C VAL A 92 -2.54 4.79 2.59
N ARG A 93 -2.74 4.19 3.76
CA ARG A 93 -3.14 2.80 3.92
C ARG A 93 -4.50 2.77 4.58
N VAL A 94 -5.43 2.03 4.01
CA VAL A 94 -6.74 1.77 4.60
C VAL A 94 -6.86 0.27 4.77
N SER A 95 -6.89 -0.19 6.01
CA SER A 95 -7.27 -1.54 6.42
C SER A 95 -8.68 -1.46 6.95
N ASN A 96 -9.57 -2.27 6.42
CA ASN A 96 -10.96 -2.31 6.81
C ASN A 96 -11.49 -3.73 6.82
N GLU A 97 -11.84 -4.20 8.01
CA GLU A 97 -12.38 -5.54 8.23
C GLU A 97 -13.91 -5.60 8.05
N SER A 98 -14.58 -4.44 7.97
CA SER A 98 -16.03 -4.36 7.74
C SER A 98 -16.41 -3.79 6.37
N VAL A 99 -17.71 -3.77 6.09
CA VAL A 99 -18.26 -3.09 4.92
C VAL A 99 -18.25 -1.57 5.18
N ILE A 100 -17.50 -0.79 4.40
CA ILE A 100 -17.77 0.66 4.29
C ILE A 100 -18.98 0.80 3.38
N ASP A 101 -20.03 1.43 3.89
CA ASP A 101 -21.22 1.70 3.12
C ASP A 101 -20.99 2.77 2.04
N SER A 102 -21.95 2.92 1.13
CA SER A 102 -21.86 3.91 0.05
C SER A 102 -21.60 5.35 0.55
N PRO A 103 -22.26 5.84 1.62
CA PRO A 103 -21.92 7.12 2.24
C PRO A 103 -20.45 7.25 2.69
N GLY A 104 -19.89 6.22 3.34
CA GLY A 104 -18.50 6.21 3.77
C GLY A 104 -17.52 6.24 2.60
N LEU A 105 -17.84 5.54 1.49
CA LEU A 105 -17.04 5.58 0.26
C LEU A 105 -17.01 6.98 -0.37
N VAL A 106 -18.14 7.70 -0.39
CA VAL A 106 -18.21 9.08 -0.89
C VAL A 106 -17.34 10.03 -0.06
N VAL A 107 -17.30 9.82 1.26
CA VAL A 107 -16.41 10.58 2.16
C VAL A 107 -14.95 10.28 1.84
N LEU A 108 -14.60 9.01 1.65
CA LEU A 108 -13.24 8.59 1.31
C LEU A 108 -12.77 9.14 -0.05
N GLU A 109 -13.64 9.10 -1.07
CA GLU A 109 -13.37 9.71 -2.37
C GLU A 109 -13.15 11.22 -2.27
N SER A 110 -13.99 11.89 -1.49
CA SER A 110 -13.85 13.33 -1.23
C SER A 110 -12.54 13.63 -0.49
N PHE A 111 -12.14 12.76 0.43
CA PHE A 111 -10.85 12.83 1.11
C PHE A 111 -9.70 12.72 0.10
N PHE A 112 -9.69 11.72 -0.78
CA PHE A 112 -8.64 11.58 -1.80
C PHE A 112 -8.56 12.76 -2.76
N LYS A 113 -9.71 13.29 -3.23
CA LYS A 113 -9.75 14.48 -4.09
C LYS A 113 -9.07 15.70 -3.47
N ARG A 114 -9.22 15.90 -2.15
CA ARG A 114 -8.58 17.01 -1.44
C ARG A 114 -7.06 16.81 -1.28
N HIS A 115 -6.61 15.56 -1.21
CA HIS A 115 -5.21 15.19 -1.00
C HIS A 115 -4.52 14.80 -2.32
N SER A 116 -4.44 15.76 -3.24
CA SER A 116 -3.88 15.55 -4.58
C SER A 116 -2.43 15.07 -4.62
N ARG A 117 -1.68 15.15 -3.52
CA ARG A 117 -0.29 14.68 -3.41
C ARG A 117 -0.15 13.20 -3.07
N ILE A 118 -1.25 12.47 -2.86
CA ILE A 118 -1.21 11.03 -2.65
C ILE A 118 -0.59 10.36 -3.88
N THR A 119 0.59 9.76 -3.67
CA THR A 119 1.31 8.96 -4.65
C THR A 119 1.20 7.47 -4.37
N THR A 120 0.90 7.12 -3.12
CA THR A 120 0.87 5.72 -2.64
C THR A 120 -0.43 5.44 -1.93
N LEU A 121 -1.13 4.41 -2.36
CA LEU A 121 -2.37 3.94 -1.76
C LEU A 121 -2.34 2.43 -1.55
N ALA A 122 -2.70 1.98 -0.36
CA ALA A 122 -2.99 0.58 -0.10
C ALA A 122 -4.38 0.43 0.48
N LEU A 123 -5.13 -0.52 -0.04
CA LEU A 123 -6.48 -0.86 0.37
C LEU A 123 -6.52 -2.32 0.75
N TRP A 124 -6.79 -2.56 2.02
CA TRP A 124 -7.08 -3.88 2.53
C TRP A 124 -8.54 -3.91 2.93
N MET A 125 -9.39 -4.45 2.05
CA MET A 125 -10.82 -4.58 2.27
C MET A 125 -11.17 -6.06 2.27
N VAL A 126 -11.86 -6.52 3.31
CA VAL A 126 -12.19 -7.94 3.51
C VAL A 126 -13.44 -8.35 2.71
N THR A 127 -14.37 -7.43 2.47
CA THR A 127 -15.67 -7.74 1.86
C THR A 127 -15.79 -7.23 0.42
N ALA A 128 -16.39 -8.04 -0.45
CA ALA A 128 -16.72 -7.70 -1.84
C ALA A 128 -17.57 -6.41 -1.96
N ASP A 129 -18.41 -6.15 -0.96
CA ASP A 129 -19.32 -4.99 -0.92
C ASP A 129 -18.61 -3.66 -0.60
N GLY A 130 -17.31 -3.70 -0.27
CA GLY A 130 -16.50 -2.51 0.01
C GLY A 130 -15.95 -1.80 -1.23
N SER A 131 -16.23 -2.32 -2.43
CA SER A 131 -15.75 -1.72 -3.67
C SER A 131 -16.46 -0.39 -3.96
N PRO A 132 -15.75 0.59 -4.54
CA PRO A 132 -16.38 1.85 -4.91
C PRO A 132 -17.46 1.58 -5.97
N SER A 133 -18.58 2.32 -5.88
CA SER A 133 -19.69 2.17 -6.83
C SER A 133 -19.27 2.43 -8.29
N GLN A 134 -18.19 3.19 -8.47
CA GLN A 134 -17.50 3.38 -9.74
C GLN A 134 -15.99 3.32 -9.50
N PRO A 135 -15.21 2.69 -10.39
CA PRO A 135 -13.76 2.66 -10.26
C PRO A 135 -13.16 4.06 -10.24
N TRP A 136 -12.19 4.30 -9.36
CA TRP A 136 -11.58 5.61 -9.18
C TRP A 136 -10.79 6.07 -10.40
N THR A 137 -10.90 7.35 -10.70
CA THR A 137 -10.27 7.97 -11.87
C THR A 137 -9.05 8.81 -11.47
N ALA A 138 -8.29 9.27 -12.47
CA ALA A 138 -7.20 10.22 -12.27
C ALA A 138 -7.68 11.59 -11.73
N GLU A 139 -8.98 11.89 -11.76
CA GLU A 139 -9.52 13.10 -11.12
C GLU A 139 -9.56 12.96 -9.59
N ILE A 140 -9.74 11.73 -9.08
CA ILE A 140 -9.75 11.43 -7.64
C ILE A 140 -8.32 11.34 -7.11
N LEU A 141 -7.44 10.69 -7.85
CA LEU A 141 -6.07 10.37 -7.44
C LEU A 141 -5.05 10.73 -8.55
N PRO A 142 -4.86 12.03 -8.84
CA PRO A 142 -4.10 12.50 -10.02
C PRO A 142 -2.61 12.12 -10.00
N ASN A 143 -2.02 11.95 -8.82
CA ASN A 143 -0.60 11.67 -8.68
C ASN A 143 -0.30 10.24 -8.20
N LEU A 144 -1.31 9.36 -8.14
CA LEU A 144 -1.09 7.98 -7.73
C LEU A 144 -0.10 7.27 -8.65
N ARG A 145 0.92 6.64 -8.06
CA ARG A 145 1.97 5.88 -8.75
C ARG A 145 2.10 4.46 -8.20
N LYS A 146 1.71 4.26 -6.95
CA LYS A 146 1.87 3.03 -6.20
C LYS A 146 0.50 2.61 -5.64
N LEU A 147 -0.01 1.45 -6.05
CA LEU A 147 -1.29 0.91 -5.59
C LEU A 147 -1.12 -0.52 -5.05
N ALA A 148 -1.68 -0.79 -3.88
CA ALA A 148 -1.83 -2.14 -3.36
C ALA A 148 -3.31 -2.41 -3.01
N ILE A 149 -3.85 -3.52 -3.46
CA ILE A 149 -5.22 -3.96 -3.19
C ILE A 149 -5.16 -5.41 -2.72
N ASN A 150 -5.94 -5.73 -1.69
CA ASN A 150 -6.07 -7.09 -1.16
C ASN A 150 -6.57 -8.09 -2.23
N SER A 151 -6.22 -9.37 -2.04
CA SER A 151 -6.52 -10.51 -2.92
C SER A 151 -8.01 -10.83 -3.12
N SER A 152 -8.92 -10.14 -2.44
CA SER A 152 -10.37 -10.35 -2.58
C SER A 152 -11.00 -9.53 -3.71
N HIS A 153 -10.27 -8.57 -4.28
CA HIS A 153 -10.82 -7.61 -5.25
C HIS A 153 -9.96 -7.50 -6.48
N ASP A 154 -10.64 -7.46 -7.63
CA ASP A 154 -9.97 -7.27 -8.89
C ASP A 154 -9.59 -5.81 -9.08
N ILE A 155 -8.42 -5.53 -9.68
CA ILE A 155 -7.93 -4.16 -9.81
C ILE A 155 -8.91 -3.24 -10.55
N ARG A 156 -9.64 -3.82 -11.50
CA ARG A 156 -10.64 -3.12 -12.31
C ARG A 156 -11.82 -2.59 -11.50
N ASP A 157 -12.11 -3.20 -10.35
CA ASP A 157 -13.24 -2.83 -9.50
C ASP A 157 -12.89 -1.60 -8.66
N VAL A 158 -11.59 -1.34 -8.45
CA VAL A 158 -11.10 -0.22 -7.64
C VAL A 158 -10.68 0.97 -8.50
N ILE A 159 -10.04 0.74 -9.66
CA ILE A 159 -9.50 1.82 -10.49
C ILE A 159 -9.96 1.76 -11.95
N ALA A 160 -10.15 2.93 -12.55
CA ALA A 160 -10.46 3.07 -13.97
C ALA A 160 -9.17 3.03 -14.83
N LEU A 161 -9.32 2.72 -16.12
CA LEU A 161 -8.20 2.65 -17.08
C LEU A 161 -7.30 3.90 -17.10
N PRO A 162 -7.83 5.15 -17.07
CA PRO A 162 -6.97 6.33 -17.06
C PRO A 162 -6.03 6.40 -15.85
N LEU A 163 -6.47 5.89 -14.70
CA LEU A 163 -5.67 5.83 -13.48
C LEU A 163 -4.63 4.70 -13.54
N ALA A 164 -4.94 3.58 -14.18
CA ALA A 164 -3.98 2.49 -14.38
C ALA A 164 -2.73 2.93 -15.16
N ARG A 165 -2.88 3.82 -16.15
CA ARG A 165 -1.79 4.30 -17.02
C ARG A 165 -0.59 4.91 -16.30
N GLN A 166 -0.83 5.51 -15.15
CA GLN A 166 0.19 6.22 -14.38
C GLN A 166 0.82 5.36 -13.28
N LEU A 167 0.34 4.13 -13.07
CA LEU A 167 0.88 3.25 -12.06
C LEU A 167 2.26 2.72 -12.47
N THR A 168 3.16 2.72 -11.49
CA THR A 168 4.55 2.24 -11.61
C THR A 168 4.79 1.04 -10.71
N HIS A 169 4.01 0.92 -9.62
CA HIS A 169 4.05 -0.19 -8.68
C HIS A 169 2.62 -0.65 -8.40
N VAL A 170 2.38 -1.95 -8.54
CA VAL A 170 1.06 -2.53 -8.35
C VAL A 170 1.17 -3.81 -7.53
N TRP A 171 0.29 -3.95 -6.54
CA TRP A 171 -0.02 -5.22 -5.89
C TRP A 171 -1.53 -5.44 -5.97
N GLY A 172 -1.98 -6.55 -6.55
CA GLY A 172 -3.40 -6.88 -6.59
C GLY A 172 -3.70 -8.17 -7.33
N VAL A 173 -5.00 -8.45 -7.46
CA VAL A 173 -5.53 -9.56 -8.25
C VAL A 173 -5.60 -9.17 -9.72
N PHE A 174 -5.28 -10.14 -10.59
CA PHE A 174 -5.39 -10.02 -12.03
C PHE A 174 -6.19 -11.20 -12.58
N SER A 175 -7.42 -10.92 -13.01
CA SER A 175 -8.27 -11.85 -13.75
C SER A 175 -8.27 -11.55 -15.26
N ASP A 176 -8.93 -12.39 -16.06
CA ASP A 176 -9.18 -12.13 -17.49
C ASP A 176 -9.78 -10.74 -17.75
N ALA A 177 -10.57 -10.24 -16.81
CA ALA A 177 -11.19 -8.95 -16.94
C ALA A 177 -10.25 -7.76 -16.70
N THR A 178 -9.04 -7.99 -16.15
CA THR A 178 -8.01 -6.95 -15.95
C THR A 178 -7.07 -6.76 -17.12
N ILE A 179 -7.19 -7.57 -18.18
CA ILE A 179 -6.26 -7.51 -19.32
C ILE A 179 -6.17 -6.08 -19.88
N SER A 180 -7.29 -5.38 -20.01
CA SER A 180 -7.32 -3.99 -20.50
C SER A 180 -6.57 -3.04 -19.56
N HIS A 181 -6.70 -3.20 -18.24
CA HIS A 181 -5.94 -2.43 -17.25
C HIS A 181 -4.44 -2.72 -17.35
N LEU A 182 -4.05 -3.98 -17.43
CA LEU A 182 -2.65 -4.37 -17.54
C LEU A 182 -1.99 -3.81 -18.82
N GLN A 183 -2.71 -3.82 -19.95
CA GLN A 183 -2.26 -3.22 -21.22
C GLN A 183 -2.05 -1.70 -21.11
N GLU A 184 -2.83 -1.02 -20.26
CA GLU A 184 -2.71 0.41 -20.06
C GLU A 184 -1.58 0.79 -19.10
N MET A 185 -1.15 -0.11 -18.21
CA MET A 185 -0.06 0.10 -17.23
C MET A 185 1.34 0.13 -17.85
N LYS A 186 1.55 0.91 -18.91
CA LYS A 186 2.83 0.97 -19.66
C LYS A 186 4.02 1.42 -18.82
N SER A 187 3.77 2.13 -17.72
CA SER A 187 4.80 2.63 -16.80
C SER A 187 5.12 1.65 -15.65
N LEU A 188 4.54 0.45 -15.64
CA LEU A 188 4.71 -0.52 -14.57
C LEU A 188 6.15 -1.03 -14.52
N THR A 189 6.79 -0.82 -13.37
CA THR A 189 8.16 -1.26 -13.09
C THR A 189 8.20 -2.36 -12.02
N HIS A 190 7.20 -2.40 -11.14
CA HIS A 190 7.11 -3.35 -10.04
C HIS A 190 5.70 -3.93 -9.96
N CYS A 191 5.58 -5.25 -9.93
CA CYS A 191 4.29 -5.91 -9.86
C CYS A 191 4.34 -7.10 -8.89
N VAL A 192 3.40 -7.13 -7.94
CA VAL A 192 3.05 -8.30 -7.15
C VAL A 192 1.66 -8.74 -7.60
N ALA A 193 1.58 -9.80 -8.39
CA ALA A 193 0.34 -10.19 -9.04
C ALA A 193 -0.20 -11.47 -8.41
N HIS A 194 -1.42 -11.41 -7.88
CA HIS A 194 -2.23 -12.59 -7.61
C HIS A 194 -3.01 -12.93 -8.88
N ILE A 195 -2.63 -13.99 -9.58
CA ILE A 195 -3.09 -14.24 -10.94
C ILE A 195 -4.20 -15.29 -10.92
N ASP A 196 -5.40 -14.83 -11.28
CA ASP A 196 -6.63 -15.60 -11.44
C ASP A 196 -7.03 -15.65 -12.92
N MET A 197 -6.07 -16.01 -13.77
CA MET A 197 -6.20 -16.12 -15.22
C MET A 197 -5.09 -16.98 -15.82
N GLU A 198 -5.11 -17.23 -17.12
CA GLU A 198 -4.01 -17.94 -17.80
C GLU A 198 -2.70 -17.14 -17.69
N LEU A 199 -1.65 -17.80 -17.16
CA LEU A 199 -0.31 -17.21 -17.01
C LEU A 199 0.22 -16.60 -18.32
N CYS A 200 0.02 -17.30 -19.44
CA CYS A 200 0.47 -16.84 -20.74
C CYS A 200 -0.22 -15.53 -21.13
N ASP A 201 -1.50 -15.38 -20.83
CA ASP A 201 -2.25 -14.17 -21.14
C ASP A 201 -1.86 -13.02 -20.22
N PHE A 202 -1.62 -13.28 -18.94
CA PHE A 202 -1.02 -12.29 -18.04
C PHE A 202 0.35 -11.81 -18.58
N LEU A 203 1.30 -12.73 -18.80
CA LEU A 203 2.67 -12.39 -19.21
C LEU A 203 2.76 -11.75 -20.59
N LYS A 204 1.86 -12.08 -21.54
CA LYS A 204 1.75 -11.38 -22.83
C LYS A 204 1.49 -9.89 -22.66
N ASN A 205 0.77 -9.49 -21.63
CA ASN A 205 0.37 -8.10 -21.40
C ASN A 205 1.27 -7.35 -20.40
N VAL A 206 2.13 -8.04 -19.65
CA VAL A 206 3.15 -7.39 -18.80
C VAL A 206 4.08 -6.48 -19.64
N PRO A 207 4.33 -5.23 -19.22
CA PRO A 207 5.24 -4.32 -19.93
C PRO A 207 6.68 -4.83 -19.96
N SER A 208 7.37 -4.57 -21.07
CA SER A 208 8.78 -4.97 -21.25
C SER A 208 9.76 -4.25 -20.31
N ASP A 209 9.37 -3.10 -19.77
CA ASP A 209 10.17 -2.29 -18.85
C ASP A 209 10.09 -2.72 -17.38
N ILE A 210 9.36 -3.81 -17.07
CA ILE A 210 9.23 -4.31 -15.70
C ILE A 210 10.59 -4.71 -15.10
N HIS A 211 10.85 -4.32 -13.85
CA HIS A 211 12.09 -4.62 -13.11
C HIS A 211 11.89 -5.72 -12.07
N LYS A 212 10.77 -5.70 -11.35
CA LYS A 212 10.43 -6.72 -10.35
C LYS A 212 9.05 -7.27 -10.61
N LEU A 213 8.97 -8.59 -10.75
CA LEU A 213 7.72 -9.32 -10.95
C LEU A 213 7.64 -10.44 -9.93
N ILE A 214 6.68 -10.36 -9.02
CA ILE A 214 6.35 -11.42 -8.07
C ILE A 214 4.96 -11.91 -8.44
N MET A 215 4.81 -13.21 -8.59
CA MET A 215 3.57 -13.78 -9.07
C MET A 215 3.08 -14.88 -8.14
N GLU A 216 1.85 -14.75 -7.67
CA GLU A 216 1.15 -15.74 -6.85
C GLU A 216 0.03 -16.34 -7.69
N PHE A 217 -0.09 -17.66 -7.71
CA PHE A 217 -1.10 -18.36 -8.52
C PHE A 217 -1.67 -19.53 -7.73
N THR A 218 -2.96 -19.78 -7.91
CA THR A 218 -3.73 -20.78 -7.17
C THR A 218 -3.88 -22.13 -7.87
N ASN A 219 -3.64 -22.24 -9.19
CA ASN A 219 -3.94 -23.46 -9.96
C ASN A 219 -2.82 -23.88 -10.93
N TRP A 220 -2.23 -25.07 -10.73
CA TRP A 220 -0.92 -25.47 -11.30
C TRP A 220 -0.89 -26.87 -11.93
N GLU A 221 -1.79 -27.19 -12.85
CA GLU A 221 -1.77 -28.54 -13.44
C GLU A 221 -0.93 -28.67 -14.73
N ASP A 222 -0.55 -27.57 -15.40
CA ASP A 222 0.13 -27.64 -16.71
C ASP A 222 1.57 -27.08 -16.73
N TYR A 223 2.53 -27.99 -16.64
CA TYR A 223 3.97 -27.71 -16.78
C TYR A 223 4.33 -27.06 -18.14
N PHE A 224 3.65 -27.40 -19.23
CA PHE A 224 3.95 -26.83 -20.54
C PHE A 224 3.52 -25.36 -20.65
N GLN A 225 2.39 -25.00 -20.03
CA GLN A 225 1.98 -23.60 -19.92
C GLN A 225 3.01 -22.76 -19.18
N TRP A 226 3.67 -23.33 -18.16
CA TRP A 226 4.72 -22.63 -17.43
C TRP A 226 5.92 -22.30 -18.32
N ILE A 227 6.44 -23.27 -19.07
CA ILE A 227 7.54 -23.04 -20.02
C ILE A 227 7.13 -22.00 -21.08
N ALA A 228 5.93 -22.12 -21.64
CA ALA A 228 5.41 -21.15 -22.59
C ALA A 228 5.33 -19.73 -21.98
N GLY A 229 4.89 -19.63 -20.72
CA GLY A 229 4.89 -18.40 -19.94
C GLY A 229 6.28 -17.80 -19.77
N LEU A 230 7.27 -18.60 -19.33
CA LEU A 230 8.64 -18.13 -19.13
C LEU A 230 9.27 -17.56 -20.41
N ARG A 231 8.96 -18.12 -21.58
CA ARG A 231 9.42 -17.57 -22.87
C ARG A 231 8.92 -16.15 -23.11
N LEU A 232 7.73 -15.82 -22.61
CA LEU A 232 7.19 -14.46 -22.73
C LEU A 232 7.97 -13.46 -21.88
N LEU A 233 8.70 -13.89 -20.85
CA LEU A 233 9.57 -13.02 -20.05
C LEU A 233 10.83 -12.59 -20.81
N HIS A 234 11.18 -13.22 -21.94
CA HIS A 234 12.34 -12.83 -22.74
C HIS A 234 12.22 -11.39 -23.28
N LYS A 235 11.00 -10.88 -23.46
CA LYS A 235 10.76 -9.48 -23.84
C LYS A 235 11.06 -8.49 -22.69
N CYS A 236 11.07 -8.96 -21.44
CA CYS A 236 11.25 -8.15 -20.24
C CYS A 236 12.74 -7.92 -19.97
N THR A 237 13.39 -7.18 -20.86
CA THR A 237 14.86 -7.01 -20.87
C THR A 237 15.43 -6.34 -19.61
N ARG A 238 14.59 -5.68 -18.82
CA ARG A 238 14.96 -5.00 -17.56
C ARG A 238 14.55 -5.76 -16.31
N LEU A 239 13.98 -6.96 -16.46
CA LEU A 239 13.55 -7.80 -15.34
C LEU A 239 14.79 -8.26 -14.57
N THR A 240 14.90 -7.81 -13.32
CA THR A 240 16.01 -8.12 -12.41
C THR A 240 15.60 -9.09 -11.32
N HIS A 241 14.34 -9.03 -10.87
CA HIS A 241 13.82 -9.86 -9.78
C HIS A 241 12.55 -10.58 -10.23
N LEU A 242 12.54 -11.90 -10.05
CA LEU A 242 11.39 -12.76 -10.32
C LEU A 242 11.06 -13.60 -9.08
N GLY A 243 9.84 -13.49 -8.56
CA GLY A 243 9.42 -14.18 -7.35
C GLY A 243 8.13 -14.99 -7.51
N GLY A 244 7.84 -15.83 -6.52
CA GLY A 244 6.60 -16.63 -6.45
C GLY A 244 6.57 -17.83 -7.40
N ILE A 245 7.74 -18.33 -7.77
CA ILE A 245 7.84 -19.56 -8.58
C ILE A 245 7.86 -20.77 -7.65
N ASN A 246 6.70 -21.24 -7.21
CA ASN A 246 6.56 -22.37 -6.27
C ASN A 246 7.30 -23.66 -6.73
N TYR A 247 7.58 -23.80 -8.04
CA TYR A 247 8.32 -24.92 -8.63
C TYR A 247 9.84 -24.74 -8.66
N ILE A 248 10.38 -23.69 -8.04
CA ILE A 248 11.81 -23.58 -7.71
C ILE A 248 12.11 -24.22 -6.35
N SER A 249 11.28 -25.16 -5.91
CA SER A 249 11.74 -26.15 -4.95
C SER A 249 12.84 -26.99 -5.59
N PRO A 250 13.97 -27.26 -4.89
CA PRO A 250 15.06 -28.07 -5.43
C PRO A 250 14.65 -29.45 -5.99
N SER A 251 13.50 -29.96 -5.58
CA SER A 251 12.94 -31.24 -6.03
C SER A 251 12.15 -31.18 -7.34
N THR A 252 11.76 -30.01 -7.83
CA THR A 252 10.85 -29.85 -9.00
C THR A 252 11.42 -28.99 -10.13
N VAL A 253 12.58 -28.34 -9.93
CA VAL A 253 13.25 -27.56 -10.98
C VAL A 253 13.73 -28.48 -12.10
N THR A 254 13.16 -28.33 -13.28
CA THR A 254 13.64 -29.01 -14.48
C THR A 254 14.76 -28.20 -15.16
N PRO A 255 15.67 -28.87 -15.91
CA PRO A 255 16.68 -28.18 -16.71
C PRO A 255 16.09 -27.18 -17.71
N LEU A 256 14.85 -27.42 -18.18
CA LEU A 256 14.15 -26.53 -19.10
C LEU A 256 13.76 -25.20 -18.44
N ILE A 257 13.27 -25.21 -17.20
CA ILE A 257 12.96 -23.98 -16.46
C ILE A 257 14.24 -23.15 -16.27
N ILE A 258 15.34 -23.79 -15.86
CA ILE A 258 16.64 -23.10 -15.72
C ILE A 258 17.09 -22.51 -17.05
N HIS A 259 16.93 -23.26 -18.15
CA HIS A 259 17.31 -22.81 -19.48
C HIS A 259 16.54 -21.54 -19.88
N GLU A 260 15.22 -21.51 -19.69
CA GLU A 260 14.38 -20.37 -20.04
C GLU A 260 14.69 -19.13 -19.16
N LEU A 261 14.90 -19.31 -17.85
CA LEU A 261 15.26 -18.22 -16.94
C LEU A 261 16.62 -17.58 -17.31
N ARG A 262 17.58 -18.37 -17.77
CA ARG A 262 18.90 -17.88 -18.24
C ARG A 262 18.80 -17.04 -19.52
N GLN A 263 17.69 -17.10 -20.25
CA GLN A 263 17.48 -16.24 -21.42
C GLN A 263 17.04 -14.82 -21.05
N VAL A 264 16.70 -14.56 -19.78
CA VAL A 264 16.33 -13.21 -19.31
C VAL A 264 17.61 -12.44 -18.94
N PRO A 265 18.05 -11.43 -19.72
CA PRO A 265 19.44 -10.94 -19.66
C PRO A 265 19.85 -10.28 -18.34
N GLN A 266 18.91 -9.62 -17.66
CA GLN A 266 19.18 -8.85 -16.44
C GLN A 266 18.72 -9.57 -15.16
N LEU A 267 18.25 -10.81 -15.27
CA LEU A 267 17.69 -11.54 -14.13
C LEU A 267 18.79 -11.91 -13.14
N ILE A 268 18.80 -11.25 -11.98
CA ILE A 268 19.80 -11.45 -10.92
C ILE A 268 19.24 -12.24 -9.74
N GLN A 269 17.93 -12.18 -9.51
CA GLN A 269 17.29 -12.85 -8.38
C GLN A 269 16.05 -13.61 -8.83
N VAL A 270 16.01 -14.87 -8.41
CA VAL A 270 14.84 -15.75 -8.58
C VAL A 270 14.51 -16.37 -7.23
N ALA A 271 13.26 -16.22 -6.78
CA ALA A 271 12.80 -16.78 -5.51
C ALA A 271 11.60 -17.71 -5.69
N ALA A 272 11.65 -18.84 -4.98
CA ALA A 272 10.66 -19.90 -5.08
C ALA A 272 9.34 -19.56 -4.38
N LEU A 273 9.41 -18.98 -3.18
CA LEU A 273 8.25 -18.51 -2.44
C LEU A 273 8.13 -17.00 -2.59
N MET A 274 6.99 -16.49 -2.12
CA MET A 274 6.93 -15.15 -1.54
C MET A 274 7.96 -15.11 -0.40
N ASP A 275 9.23 -14.94 -0.76
CA ASP A 275 10.32 -14.78 0.19
C ASP A 275 9.96 -13.52 0.94
N ASP A 276 9.77 -13.68 2.24
CA ASP A 276 9.54 -12.59 3.15
C ASP A 276 10.56 -11.48 2.90
N SER A 277 11.82 -11.74 2.53
CA SER A 277 12.78 -10.67 2.19
C SER A 277 12.49 -9.91 0.88
N LEU A 278 11.80 -10.53 -0.08
CA LEU A 278 11.31 -9.87 -1.29
C LEU A 278 10.02 -9.09 -1.01
N ILE A 279 9.12 -9.63 -0.20
CA ILE A 279 7.93 -8.93 0.31
C ILE A 279 8.29 -7.86 1.33
N TYR A 280 9.33 -8.01 2.13
CA TYR A 280 9.88 -6.97 3.00
C TYR A 280 10.88 -6.12 2.20
N GLY A 281 11.07 -6.35 0.90
CA GLY A 281 11.65 -5.38 -0.01
C GLY A 281 10.60 -4.57 -0.78
N SER A 282 9.33 -5.03 -0.84
CA SER A 282 8.30 -4.50 -1.74
C SER A 282 6.85 -4.48 -1.22
N GLY A 283 6.59 -5.01 -0.04
CA GLY A 283 5.27 -5.26 0.55
C GLY A 283 4.78 -4.03 1.29
N ILE A 284 3.49 -4.01 1.66
CA ILE A 284 2.78 -2.83 2.18
C ILE A 284 3.66 -1.99 3.11
N ASN A 285 4.24 -2.55 4.18
CA ASN A 285 5.06 -1.76 5.12
C ASN A 285 6.32 -1.11 4.48
N LEU A 286 6.94 -1.69 3.45
CA LEU A 286 8.06 -1.10 2.69
C LEU A 286 7.65 -0.31 1.45
N PHE A 287 6.47 -0.61 0.90
CA PHE A 287 5.75 0.23 -0.05
C PHE A 287 5.51 1.64 0.54
N PHE A 288 5.29 1.71 1.86
CA PHE A 288 5.09 2.93 2.64
C PHE A 288 6.37 3.53 3.24
N THR A 289 7.43 2.75 3.52
CA THR A 289 8.66 3.24 4.21
C THR A 289 9.85 3.58 3.31
N GLU A 290 9.74 3.53 1.98
CA GLU A 290 10.68 4.24 1.08
C GLU A 290 10.54 5.78 1.26
N GLY A 291 11.07 6.27 2.37
CA GLY A 291 11.00 7.67 2.81
C GLY A 291 11.29 7.89 4.31
N ALA A 292 11.15 6.86 5.16
CA ALA A 292 11.42 6.94 6.59
C ALA A 292 12.18 5.70 7.08
N ASN A 293 13.28 5.91 7.80
CA ASN A 293 14.16 4.85 8.31
C ASN A 293 13.38 3.77 9.09
N GLY A 294 13.49 2.52 8.64
CA GLY A 294 12.59 1.44 9.01
C GLY A 294 12.61 0.96 10.46
N MET A 295 11.44 0.53 10.91
CA MET A 295 11.19 -0.54 11.88
C MET A 295 9.83 -1.18 11.55
N THR A 296 9.70 -2.50 11.70
CA THR A 296 8.44 -3.26 11.55
C THR A 296 8.15 -4.05 12.82
N PHE A 297 6.88 -4.10 13.25
CA PHE A 297 6.37 -4.87 14.40
C PHE A 297 5.04 -5.56 14.08
N TYR A 298 4.74 -6.64 14.82
CA TYR A 298 3.55 -7.51 14.71
C TYR A 298 2.34 -6.97 15.52
N PRO A 299 1.08 -7.37 15.20
CA PRO A 299 -0.12 -6.81 15.81
C PRO A 299 -0.68 -7.60 17.01
N THR A 300 -1.27 -6.84 17.94
CA THR A 300 -2.42 -7.25 18.77
C THR A 300 -3.56 -6.28 18.46
N MET A 301 -4.79 -6.81 18.36
CA MET A 301 -6.02 -6.14 17.95
C MET A 301 -6.36 -4.92 18.81
N ASP A 302 -6.42 -3.76 18.17
CA ASP A 302 -7.08 -2.51 18.54
C ASP A 302 -6.94 -1.55 17.33
N PHE A 303 -7.89 -0.62 17.14
CA PHE A 303 -7.83 0.39 16.07
C PHE A 303 -6.51 1.18 16.12
N ARG A 304 -5.75 1.22 15.02
CA ARG A 304 -4.48 1.97 14.94
C ARG A 304 -4.53 3.05 13.86
N LEU A 305 -4.40 4.30 14.30
CA LEU A 305 -4.07 5.43 13.44
C LEU A 305 -2.55 5.62 13.49
N ILE A 306 -1.81 5.31 12.42
CA ILE A 306 -0.36 5.56 12.39
C ILE A 306 -0.11 6.78 11.51
N ILE A 307 0.28 7.87 12.15
CA ILE A 307 0.66 9.12 11.48
C ILE A 307 2.18 9.19 11.43
N HIS A 308 2.76 9.15 10.23
CA HIS A 308 4.17 9.48 10.05
C HIS A 308 4.31 10.95 9.64
N LEU A 309 5.06 11.71 10.46
CA LEU A 309 5.41 13.10 10.18
C LEU A 309 6.67 13.17 9.31
N SER A 310 6.60 13.98 8.25
CA SER A 310 7.77 14.32 7.43
C SER A 310 8.57 15.45 8.09
N LEU A 311 9.89 15.26 8.18
CA LEU A 311 10.86 16.27 8.63
C LEU A 311 11.39 17.09 7.43
#